data_AF-A0A258HZE2-F1
#
_entry.id   AF-A0A258HZE2-F1
#
_cell.length_a   1.000
_cell.length_b   1.000
_cell.length_c   1.000
_cell.angle_alpha   90.00
_cell.angle_beta   90.00
_cell.angle_gamma   90.00
#
_symmetry.space_group_name_H-M   'P 1'
#
loop_
_entity.id
_entity.type
_entity.pdbx_description
1 polymer ?
#
loop_
_entity_poly.entity_id
_entity_poly.type
_entity_poly.pdbx_seq_one_letter_code
_entity_poly.pdbx_strand_id
1 'polypeptide(L)' 'SHHLRRLVETGLVTQERHATTLICRAHYPAMNALIGFLADECCADALCTASPKAPGAVTDV' A
#
# COMPACT_ATOMS: atom_id res chain seq x y z
N SER A 1 -8.13 13.09 18.09
CA SER A 1 -7.74 11.79 17.49
C SER A 1 -8.58 11.42 16.27
N HIS A 2 -8.64 12.29 15.26
CA HIS A 2 -9.45 12.03 14.06
C HIS A 2 -8.76 11.03 13.10
N HIS A 3 -7.42 11.12 12.94
CA HIS A 3 -6.66 10.15 12.14
C HIS A 3 -6.77 8.71 12.69
N LEU A 4 -6.63 8.53 14.01
CA LEU A 4 -6.78 7.21 14.63
C LEU A 4 -8.19 6.64 14.46
N ARG A 5 -9.22 7.48 14.55
CA ARG A 5 -10.60 7.03 14.32
C ARG A 5 -10.78 6.49 12.90
N ARG A 6 -10.23 7.15 11.88
CA ARG A 6 -10.26 6.63 10.51
C ARG A 6 -9.55 5.29 10.39
N LEU A 7 -8.39 5.13 11.03
CA LEU A 7 -7.64 3.87 11.00
C LEU A 7 -8.40 2.71 11.70
N VAL A 8 -9.20 3.03 12.72
CA VAL A 8 -10.10 2.06 13.36
C VAL A 8 -11.28 1.73 12.46
N GLU A 9 -11.90 2.73 11.83
CA GLU A 9 -13.01 2.56 10.87
C GLU A 9 -12.59 1.72 9.65
N THR A 10 -11.34 1.84 9.18
CA THR A 10 -10.81 1.03 8.08
C THR A 10 -10.26 -0.33 8.52
N GLY A 11 -10.29 -0.67 9.80
CA GLY A 11 -9.81 -1.95 10.33
C GLY A 11 -8.28 -2.13 10.32
N LEU A 12 -7.51 -1.04 10.11
CA LEU A 12 -6.04 -1.07 10.15
C LEU A 12 -5.48 -0.96 11.57
N VAL A 13 -6.28 -0.45 12.50
CA VAL A 13 -5.94 -0.33 13.92
C VAL A 13 -7.11 -0.87 14.75
N THR A 14 -6.81 -1.66 15.77
CA THR A 14 -7.78 -2.03 16.80
C THR A 14 -7.60 -1.15 18.04
N GLN A 15 -8.69 -0.93 18.76
CA GLN A 15 -8.71 -0.04 19.91
C GLN A 15 -9.42 -0.70 21.07
N GLU A 16 -8.79 -0.66 22.25
CA GLU A 16 -9.30 -1.26 23.47
C GLU A 16 -9.20 -0.25 24.62
N ARG A 17 -10.29 -0.07 25.37
CA ARG A 17 -10.30 0.84 26.53
C ARG A 17 -9.92 0.08 27.80
N HIS A 18 -8.85 0.53 28.43
CA HIS A 18 -8.35 0.06 29.73
C HIS A 18 -8.49 1.19 30.76
N ALA A 19 -9.62 1.22 31.47
CA ALA A 19 -9.99 2.28 32.39
C ALA A 19 -9.91 3.69 31.75
N THR A 20 -8.93 4.50 32.15
CA THR A 20 -8.69 5.85 31.62
C THR A 20 -7.77 5.87 30.40
N THR A 21 -7.15 4.74 30.06
CA THR A 21 -6.21 4.59 28.94
C THR A 21 -6.87 3.92 27.75
N LEU A 22 -6.46 4.34 26.55
CA LEU A 22 -6.91 3.77 25.29
C LEU A 22 -5.72 3.08 24.63
N ILE A 23 -5.74 1.75 24.54
CA ILE A 23 -4.69 0.98 23.89
C ILE A 23 -5.05 0.86 22.41
N CYS A 24 -4.19 1.41 21.54
CA CYS A 24 -4.32 1.30 20.10
C CYS A 24 -3.27 0.32 19.58
N ARG A 25 -3.69 -0.73 18.86
CA ARG A 25 -2.81 -1.75 18.30
C ARG A 25 -2.93 -1.75 16.78
N ALA A 26 -1.81 -1.72 16.07
CA ALA A 26 -1.81 -1.89 14.63
C ALA A 26 -2.24 -3.32 14.26
N HIS A 27 -3.16 -3.44 13.30
CA HIS A 27 -3.57 -4.73 12.76
C HIS A 27 -2.70 -5.06 11.55
N TYR A 28 -1.46 -5.52 11.83
CA TYR A 28 -0.46 -5.82 10.81
C TYR A 28 -0.92 -6.78 9.70
N PRO A 29 -1.73 -7.84 9.97
CA PRO A 29 -2.24 -8.68 8.90
C PRO A 29 -3.01 -7.90 7.82
N ALA A 30 -3.90 -6.99 8.23
CA ALA A 30 -4.66 -6.17 7.28
C ALA A 30 -3.77 -5.15 6.55
N MET A 31 -2.82 -4.52 7.25
CA MET A 31 -1.88 -3.59 6.63
C MET A 31 -0.99 -4.26 5.58
N ASN A 32 -0.45 -5.44 5.90
CA ASN A 32 0.41 -6.19 5.00
C ASN A 32 -0.36 -6.69 3.78
N ALA A 33 -1.61 -7.14 3.96
CA ALA A 33 -2.47 -7.53 2.85
C ALA A 33 -2.76 -6.35 1.91
N LEU A 34 -3.04 -5.17 2.47
CA LEU A 34 -3.26 -3.95 1.68
C LEU A 34 -2.00 -3.54 0.91
N ILE A 35 -0.83 -3.56 1.57
CA ILE A 35 0.44 -3.23 0.91
C ILE A 35 0.76 -4.25 -0.19
N GLY A 36 0.52 -5.54 0.07
CA GLY A 36 0.69 -6.60 -0.93
C GLY A 36 -0.18 -6.35 -2.16
N PHE A 37 -1.48 -6.09 -1.96
CA PHE A 37 -2.38 -5.74 -3.05
C PHE A 37 -1.90 -4.52 -3.85
N LEU A 38 -1.49 -3.44 -3.18
CA LEU A 38 -0.98 -2.25 -3.85
C LEU A 38 0.32 -2.51 -4.62
N ALA A 39 1.18 -3.39 -4.11
CA ALA A 39 2.40 -3.78 -4.80
C ALA A 39 2.12 -4.64 -6.03
N ASP A 40 1.15 -5.55 -5.95
CA ASP A 40 0.74 -6.43 -7.05
C ASP A 40 0.08 -5.64 -8.19
N GLU A 41 -0.73 -4.63 -7.85
CA GLU A 41 -1.39 -3.75 -8.82
C GLU A 41 -0.50 -2.57 -9.27
N CYS A 42 0.66 -2.39 -8.66
CA CYS A 42 1.56 -1.29 -9.00
C CYS A 42 2.08 -1.47 -10.43
N CYS A 43 1.77 -0.52 -11.31
CA CYS A 43 2.19 -0.53 -12.72
C CYS A 43 1.68 -1.72 -13.54
N ALA A 44 0.65 -2.45 -13.08
CA ALA A 44 0.10 -3.61 -13.79
C ALA A 44 -0.32 -3.28 -15.24
N ASP A 45 -0.84 -2.08 -15.47
CA ASP A 45 -1.26 -1.60 -16.80
C ASP A 45 -0.17 -0.84 -17.59
N ALA A 46 1.00 -0.56 -16.98
CA ALA A 46 2.03 0.28 -17.58
C ALA A 46 2.78 -0.42 -18.73
N LEU A 47 2.77 -1.76 -18.79
CA LEU A 47 3.47 -2.52 -19.84
C LEU A 47 2.79 -2.46 -21.21
N CYS A 48 1.51 -2.05 -21.27
CA CYS A 48 0.75 -1.99 -22.53
C CYS A 48 1.01 -0.72 -23.35
N THR A 49 1.76 0.25 -22.83
CA THR A 49 2.21 1.46 -23.56
C THR A 49 3.71 1.44 -23.85
N ALA A 50 4.27 0.25 -24.09
CA ALA A 50 5.52 0.15 -24.83
C ALA A 50 5.28 0.61 -26.28
N SER A 51 5.36 1.92 -26.49
CA SER A 51 5.57 2.49 -27.83
C SER A 51 6.73 1.73 -28.48
N PRO A 52 6.62 1.25 -29.73
CA PRO A 52 7.70 0.54 -30.37
C PRO A 52 8.86 1.52 -30.55
N LYS A 53 9.81 1.51 -29.61
CA LYS A 53 11.13 2.09 -29.84
C LYS A 53 11.73 1.28 -30.97
N ALA A 54 11.76 1.88 -32.16
CA ALA A 54 12.36 1.31 -33.36
C ALA A 54 13.74 0.72 -33.04
N PRO A 55 14.12 -0.42 -33.66
CA PRO A 55 15.45 -0.99 -33.47
C PRO A 55 16.48 -0.06 -34.13
N GLY A 56 17.14 0.75 -33.31
CA GLY A 56 18.10 1.76 -33.75
C GLY A 56 19.32 1.80 -32.85
N ALA A 57 20.36 1.09 -33.31
CA ALA A 57 21.78 1.27 -33.03
C ALA A 57 22.32 0.92 -31.62
N VAL A 58 22.85 -0.30 -31.55
CA VAL A 58 24.15 -0.53 -30.89
C VAL A 58 25.25 0.15 -31.73
N THR A 59 26.11 0.94 -31.07
CA THR A 59 27.53 1.29 -31.39
C THR A 59 27.96 2.30 -30.32
N ASP A 60 28.76 1.94 -29.31
CA ASP A 60 30.24 1.88 -29.27
C ASP A 60 30.84 3.13 -28.58
N VAL A 61 31.34 2.98 -27.34
CA VAL A 61 32.74 3.26 -26.90
C VAL A 61 32.99 2.68 -25.51
#